data_AF-A0AAV8ZZP5-F1
#
_entry.id   AF-A0AAV8ZZP5-F1
#
_cell.length_a   1.000
_cell.length_b   1.000
_cell.length_c   1.000
_cell.angle_alpha   90.00
_cell.angle_beta   90.00
_cell.angle_gamma   90.00
#
_symmetry.space_group_name_H-M   'P 1'
#
loop_
_entity.id
_entity.type
_entity.pdbx_description
1 polymer ?
#
loop_
_entity_poly.entity_id
_entity_poly.type
_entity_poly.pdbx_seq_one_letter_code
_entity_poly.pdbx_strand_id
1 'polypeptide(L)'
;MWAFNQAFHARRVRRLTFPENLPRRGVRAHQWPSLDVFVCTADPRKEPPMGVVNTALSAMAFDYPAGKVNVYVSDDGGCRVTLLAFAEAARFARHWVPFCREVGVRERSPEAYFAAPRAHPSERDVDVVGHAMPSLIYVSREKRPCVHHHFKAGALNALTRVSATMTNAPIILTLDCDMNCNDPQAPQRALCHFLDPDAPPNLAYVQFPQHFRGMDENDIYGCEWKGPFQINPIGMDGLRGPDFEGTGCFFRRRALHREPLLLNSKVSDPWVYLYAFLFTSAYIQDLFIFLRANGTIRRWWNNQRMWMIRGVTCFPLASIQFFFQNCGISGSTFNLTGKARHDDEQSDRYARGIFEFGTVSSPFFVSLATVAMINLVAFWVGLVRAVLEEGYFDSMFVQVVLCGFVVVNCWPVYEAMVVRKDGGRLPGEVKRVSFFMALVIFAIAYLVSSM
;
A
#
# COMPACT_ATOMS: atom_id res chain seq x y z
N MET A 1 -16.11 13.76 2.09
CA MET A 1 -15.05 12.85 2.57
C MET A 1 -15.09 12.66 4.08
N TRP A 2 -14.57 13.57 4.92
CA TRP A 2 -14.42 13.37 6.38
C TRP A 2 -15.64 12.73 7.08
N ALA A 3 -16.85 13.25 6.84
CA ALA A 3 -18.08 12.75 7.47
C ALA A 3 -18.39 11.26 7.17
N PHE A 4 -18.00 10.74 6.01
CA PHE A 4 -18.17 9.31 5.68
C PHE A 4 -17.18 8.43 6.45
N ASN A 5 -15.95 8.88 6.66
CA ASN A 5 -14.94 8.13 7.43
C ASN A 5 -15.32 7.98 8.91
N GLN A 6 -16.15 8.88 9.46
CA GLN A 6 -16.63 8.79 10.85
C GLN A 6 -17.39 7.49 11.15
N ALA A 7 -18.01 6.86 10.15
CA ALA A 7 -18.64 5.55 10.30
C ALA A 7 -17.64 4.46 10.77
N PHE A 8 -16.38 4.53 10.33
CA PHE A 8 -15.30 3.62 10.76
C PHE A 8 -14.76 3.94 12.17
N HIS A 9 -15.19 5.04 12.79
CA HIS A 9 -14.77 5.41 14.15
C HIS A 9 -15.86 5.11 15.18
N ALA A 10 -17.12 5.05 14.77
CA ALA A 10 -18.28 4.81 15.63
C ALA A 10 -18.33 3.41 16.27
N ARG A 11 -17.95 2.34 15.53
CA ARG A 11 -18.06 0.94 16.00
C ARG A 11 -16.77 0.16 15.75
N ARG A 12 -15.72 0.47 16.52
CA ARG A 12 -14.42 -0.20 16.40
C ARG A 12 -14.45 -1.59 17.05
N VAL A 13 -14.12 -2.64 16.29
CA VAL A 13 -13.99 -4.02 16.78
C VAL A 13 -12.53 -4.44 16.75
N ARG A 14 -12.07 -5.08 17.83
CA ARG A 14 -10.76 -5.75 17.89
C ARG A 14 -11.00 -7.23 18.11
N ARG A 15 -10.42 -8.07 17.25
CA ARG A 15 -10.43 -9.53 17.39
C ARG A 15 -9.06 -10.01 17.83
N LEU A 16 -9.04 -11.04 18.66
CA LEU A 16 -7.83 -11.77 19.05
C LEU A 16 -7.97 -13.22 18.58
N THR A 17 -6.87 -13.80 18.11
CA THR A 17 -6.83 -15.20 17.63
C THR A 17 -5.91 -16.01 18.53
N PHE A 18 -6.37 -17.21 18.89
CA PHE A 18 -5.68 -18.13 19.80
C PHE A 18 -5.47 -19.50 19.11
N PRO A 19 -4.50 -19.63 18.18
CA PRO A 19 -4.23 -20.87 17.45
C PRO A 19 -4.04 -22.10 18.33
N GLU A 20 -3.47 -21.93 19.53
CA GLU A 20 -3.25 -22.95 20.54
C GLU A 20 -4.54 -23.63 21.05
N ASN A 21 -5.71 -23.01 20.80
CA ASN A 21 -7.02 -23.58 21.13
C ASN A 21 -7.65 -24.38 19.97
N LEU A 22 -7.09 -24.36 18.76
CA LEU A 22 -7.59 -25.18 17.63
C LEU A 22 -7.58 -26.69 17.95
N PRO A 23 -6.52 -27.28 18.53
CA PRO A 23 -6.53 -28.68 18.93
C PRO A 23 -7.49 -28.96 20.10
N ARG A 24 -7.64 -28.01 21.02
CA ARG A 24 -8.55 -28.11 22.18
C ARG A 24 -10.02 -28.11 21.76
N ARG A 25 -10.37 -27.39 20.68
CA ARG A 25 -11.69 -27.47 20.00
C ARG A 25 -11.86 -28.77 19.18
N GLY A 26 -11.01 -29.77 19.36
CA GLY A 26 -11.08 -31.08 18.69
C GLY A 26 -10.53 -31.10 17.25
N VAL A 27 -10.06 -29.97 16.71
CA VAL A 27 -9.60 -29.88 15.32
C VAL A 27 -8.07 -30.09 15.24
N ARG A 28 -7.66 -31.35 15.15
CA ARG A 28 -6.24 -31.75 15.02
C ARG A 28 -5.70 -31.36 13.63
N ALA A 29 -4.38 -31.21 13.50
CA ALA A 29 -3.77 -30.71 12.26
C ALA A 29 -4.08 -31.57 11.01
N HIS A 30 -4.25 -32.89 11.16
CA HIS A 30 -4.70 -33.76 10.06
C HIS A 30 -6.17 -33.50 9.62
N GLN A 31 -6.96 -32.74 10.38
CA GLN A 31 -8.33 -32.33 10.05
C GLN A 31 -8.42 -30.88 9.50
N TRP A 32 -7.35 -30.09 9.56
CA TRP A 32 -7.33 -28.75 8.95
C TRP A 32 -7.57 -28.82 7.43
N PRO A 33 -8.22 -27.81 6.80
CA PRO A 33 -8.38 -27.78 5.35
C PRO A 33 -7.02 -27.71 4.62
N SER A 34 -7.02 -27.95 3.31
CA SER A 34 -5.89 -27.55 2.46
C SER A 34 -5.93 -26.03 2.18
N LEU A 35 -4.76 -25.49 1.88
CA LEU A 35 -4.48 -24.09 1.57
C LEU A 35 -3.68 -24.01 0.27
N ASP A 36 -4.23 -23.34 -0.73
CA ASP A 36 -3.43 -22.88 -1.87
C ASP A 36 -2.96 -21.44 -1.60
N VAL A 37 -1.71 -21.12 -1.90
CA VAL A 37 -1.15 -19.77 -1.82
C VAL A 37 -0.82 -19.30 -3.23
N PHE A 38 -1.35 -18.16 -3.65
CA PHE A 38 -1.20 -17.61 -4.99
C PHE A 38 -0.28 -16.39 -4.94
N VAL A 39 0.91 -16.52 -5.55
CA VAL A 39 1.87 -15.42 -5.79
C VAL A 39 1.82 -15.06 -7.27
N CYS A 40 1.78 -13.77 -7.61
CA CYS A 40 1.83 -13.30 -9.01
C CYS A 40 3.04 -12.36 -9.22
N THR A 41 3.71 -12.47 -10.37
CA THR A 41 4.76 -11.53 -10.80
C THR A 41 4.65 -11.21 -12.30
N ALA A 42 5.03 -9.99 -12.71
CA ALA A 42 4.74 -9.43 -14.02
C ALA A 42 5.92 -9.35 -15.01
N ASP A 43 7.13 -8.99 -14.55
CA ASP A 43 8.34 -8.90 -15.39
C ASP A 43 9.60 -8.88 -14.50
N PRO A 44 10.63 -9.72 -14.78
CA PRO A 44 11.80 -9.88 -13.91
C PRO A 44 12.70 -8.63 -13.80
N ARG A 45 12.51 -7.61 -14.63
CA ARG A 45 13.21 -6.32 -14.55
C ARG A 45 12.45 -5.30 -13.70
N LYS A 46 11.15 -5.49 -13.51
CA LYS A 46 10.30 -4.66 -12.63
C LYS A 46 10.19 -5.28 -11.23
N GLU A 47 10.23 -6.60 -11.17
CA GLU A 47 10.08 -7.44 -9.97
C GLU A 47 11.18 -8.51 -9.99
N PRO A 48 12.36 -8.24 -9.38
CA PRO A 48 13.50 -9.14 -9.44
C PRO A 48 13.15 -10.57 -8.95
N PRO A 49 13.49 -11.64 -9.68
CA PRO A 49 13.08 -13.01 -9.34
C PRO A 49 13.38 -13.44 -7.90
N MET A 50 14.47 -12.94 -7.30
CA MET A 50 14.82 -13.24 -5.91
C MET A 50 13.77 -12.76 -4.90
N GLY A 51 13.16 -11.59 -5.09
CA GLY A 51 12.07 -11.11 -4.23
C GLY A 51 10.84 -12.02 -4.29
N VAL A 52 10.46 -12.43 -5.51
CA VAL A 52 9.36 -13.39 -5.75
C VAL A 52 9.66 -14.74 -5.07
N VAL A 53 10.91 -15.21 -5.16
CA VAL A 53 11.39 -16.43 -4.51
C VAL A 53 11.34 -16.30 -2.98
N ASN A 54 11.79 -15.18 -2.40
CA ASN A 54 11.76 -14.94 -0.95
C ASN A 54 10.33 -14.94 -0.41
N THR A 55 9.39 -14.32 -1.13
CA THR A 55 7.95 -14.42 -0.84
C THR A 55 7.44 -15.86 -0.87
N ALA A 56 7.72 -16.60 -1.95
CA ALA A 56 7.25 -17.98 -2.10
C ALA A 56 7.84 -18.93 -1.03
N LEU A 57 9.14 -18.82 -0.73
CA LEU A 57 9.80 -19.57 0.34
C LEU A 57 9.20 -19.26 1.70
N SER A 58 8.84 -18.00 1.97
CA SER A 58 8.18 -17.61 3.23
C SER A 58 6.82 -18.29 3.41
N ALA A 59 6.07 -18.49 2.32
CA ALA A 59 4.80 -19.21 2.31
C ALA A 59 4.95 -20.74 2.40
N MET A 60 6.02 -21.32 1.85
CA MET A 60 6.33 -22.74 2.03
C MET A 60 6.63 -23.06 3.51
N ALA A 61 7.31 -22.16 4.21
CA ALA A 61 7.71 -22.33 5.60
C ALA A 61 6.61 -22.00 6.64
N PHE A 62 5.33 -21.93 6.26
CA PHE A 62 4.23 -21.81 7.24
C PHE A 62 4.20 -22.97 8.26
N ASP A 63 3.66 -22.69 9.44
CA ASP A 63 3.42 -23.67 10.52
C ASP A 63 2.13 -24.44 10.23
N TYR A 64 2.16 -25.22 9.15
CA TYR A 64 1.01 -25.94 8.62
C TYR A 64 1.46 -27.30 8.07
N PRO A 65 0.62 -28.36 8.10
CA PRO A 65 0.97 -29.64 7.52
C PRO A 65 1.41 -29.49 6.06
N ALA A 66 2.62 -29.96 5.73
CA ALA A 66 3.26 -29.68 4.45
C ALA A 66 2.43 -30.15 3.25
N GLY A 67 1.91 -31.39 3.29
CA GLY A 67 0.97 -31.93 2.29
C GLY A 67 -0.41 -31.29 2.26
N LYS A 68 -0.57 -30.10 2.85
CA LYS A 68 -1.77 -29.26 2.79
C LYS A 68 -1.49 -27.82 2.35
N VAL A 69 -0.22 -27.44 2.12
CA VAL A 69 0.14 -26.12 1.58
C VAL A 69 0.66 -26.30 0.16
N ASN A 70 0.06 -25.58 -0.78
CA ASN A 70 0.48 -25.55 -2.17
C ASN A 70 0.76 -24.11 -2.59
N VAL A 71 2.01 -23.78 -2.88
CA VAL A 71 2.41 -22.44 -3.35
C VAL A 71 2.40 -22.42 -4.87
N TYR A 72 1.45 -21.70 -5.45
CA TYR A 72 1.35 -21.44 -6.88
C TYR A 72 1.99 -20.10 -7.21
N VAL A 73 2.85 -20.08 -8.21
CA VAL A 73 3.52 -18.87 -8.70
C VAL A 73 3.08 -18.64 -10.15
N SER A 74 2.31 -17.58 -10.39
CA SER A 74 1.97 -17.13 -11.74
C SER A 74 3.01 -16.14 -12.25
N ASP A 75 3.78 -16.55 -13.25
CA ASP A 75 4.69 -15.68 -14.00
C ASP A 75 3.96 -15.12 -15.23
N ASP A 76 3.46 -13.90 -15.09
CA ASP A 76 2.83 -13.11 -16.15
C ASP A 76 3.86 -12.58 -17.16
N GLY A 77 5.16 -12.61 -16.83
CA GLY A 77 6.26 -12.32 -17.76
C GLY A 77 6.63 -13.51 -18.65
N GLY A 78 6.39 -14.74 -18.18
CA GLY A 78 6.75 -15.99 -18.88
C GLY A 78 8.26 -16.11 -19.11
N CYS A 79 9.07 -15.64 -18.16
CA CYS A 79 10.49 -15.37 -18.37
C CYS A 79 11.38 -16.51 -17.88
N ARG A 80 12.28 -17.00 -18.75
CA ARG A 80 13.19 -18.12 -18.41
C ARG A 80 14.05 -17.87 -17.17
N VAL A 81 14.43 -16.62 -16.89
CA VAL A 81 15.18 -16.28 -15.66
C VAL A 81 14.34 -16.48 -14.39
N THR A 82 13.04 -16.18 -14.43
CA THR A 82 12.10 -16.44 -13.33
C THR A 82 11.94 -17.95 -13.11
N LEU A 83 11.73 -18.71 -14.18
CA LEU A 83 11.62 -20.17 -14.13
C LEU A 83 12.89 -20.83 -13.53
N LEU A 84 14.09 -20.39 -13.96
CA LEU A 84 15.36 -20.89 -13.44
C LEU A 84 15.56 -20.51 -11.95
N ALA A 85 15.24 -19.27 -11.56
CA ALA A 85 15.28 -18.86 -10.16
C ALA A 85 14.36 -19.72 -9.28
N PHE A 86 13.17 -20.08 -9.79
CA PHE A 86 12.26 -20.99 -9.09
C PHE A 86 12.71 -22.46 -9.07
N ALA A 87 13.45 -22.92 -10.08
CA ALA A 87 14.06 -24.25 -10.07
C ALA A 87 15.16 -24.36 -9.00
N GLU A 88 16.00 -23.33 -8.83
CA GLU A 88 17.01 -23.28 -7.77
C GLU A 88 16.37 -23.04 -6.38
N ALA A 89 15.33 -22.21 -6.30
CA ALA A 89 14.53 -22.05 -5.08
C ALA A 89 13.93 -23.38 -4.59
N ALA A 90 13.45 -24.24 -5.51
CA ALA A 90 12.95 -25.57 -5.19
C ALA A 90 14.03 -26.54 -4.64
N ARG A 91 15.31 -26.29 -4.92
CA ARG A 91 16.44 -26.97 -4.27
C ARG A 91 16.70 -26.37 -2.89
N PHE A 92 16.88 -25.05 -2.81
CA PHE A 92 17.16 -24.34 -1.55
C PHE A 92 16.07 -24.54 -0.49
N ALA A 93 14.80 -24.62 -0.89
CA ALA A 93 13.67 -24.91 -0.01
C ALA A 93 13.85 -26.19 0.83
N ARG A 94 14.55 -27.20 0.30
CA ARG A 94 14.82 -28.48 0.98
C ARG A 94 15.72 -28.32 2.22
N HIS A 95 16.47 -27.22 2.29
CA HIS A 95 17.29 -26.85 3.44
C HIS A 95 16.60 -25.78 4.28
N TRP A 96 16.04 -24.75 3.63
CA TRP A 96 15.41 -23.61 4.31
C TRP A 96 14.15 -23.96 5.11
N VAL A 97 13.26 -24.81 4.58
CA VAL A 97 11.98 -25.11 5.23
C VAL A 97 12.12 -26.01 6.48
N PRO A 98 12.96 -27.07 6.49
CA PRO A 98 13.27 -27.80 7.72
C PRO A 98 13.95 -26.92 8.76
N PHE A 99 15.06 -26.24 8.40
CA PHE A 99 15.77 -25.30 9.27
C PHE A 99 14.83 -24.28 9.93
N CYS A 100 13.95 -23.65 9.14
CA CYS A 100 12.94 -22.74 9.64
C CYS A 100 12.08 -23.39 10.76
N ARG A 101 11.52 -24.57 10.50
CA ARG A 101 10.58 -25.24 11.41
C ARG A 101 11.25 -25.75 12.67
N GLU A 102 12.46 -26.31 12.55
CA GLU A 102 13.20 -26.90 13.66
C GLU A 102 13.83 -25.85 14.59
N VAL A 103 14.35 -24.75 14.02
CA VAL A 103 14.92 -23.62 14.78
C VAL A 103 13.85 -22.60 15.22
N GLY A 104 12.60 -22.73 14.75
CA GLY A 104 11.49 -21.84 15.13
C GLY A 104 11.57 -20.42 14.54
N VAL A 105 12.27 -20.25 13.41
CA VAL A 105 12.62 -18.96 12.80
C VAL A 105 11.38 -18.12 12.45
N ARG A 106 11.05 -17.06 13.20
CA ARG A 106 9.82 -16.29 12.96
C ARG A 106 9.76 -15.61 11.57
N GLU A 107 10.86 -15.03 11.11
CA GLU A 107 10.91 -14.37 9.79
C GLU A 107 11.18 -15.42 8.70
N ARG A 108 10.15 -15.86 7.98
CA ARG A 108 10.25 -16.97 7.03
C ARG A 108 10.87 -16.61 5.68
N SER A 109 11.09 -15.32 5.40
CA SER A 109 11.79 -14.84 4.19
C SER A 109 13.31 -14.86 4.41
N PRO A 110 14.10 -15.56 3.56
CA PRO A 110 15.56 -15.67 3.74
C PRO A 110 16.27 -14.31 3.76
N GLU A 111 16.01 -13.47 2.75
CA GLU A 111 16.58 -12.12 2.63
C GLU A 111 16.28 -11.26 3.85
N ALA A 112 15.04 -11.29 4.33
CA ALA A 112 14.64 -10.51 5.50
C ALA A 112 15.22 -11.03 6.82
N TYR A 113 15.40 -12.35 6.93
CA TYR A 113 16.06 -12.98 8.07
C TYR A 113 17.54 -12.59 8.14
N PHE A 114 18.27 -12.69 7.02
CA PHE A 114 19.70 -12.35 6.98
C PHE A 114 19.99 -10.84 6.97
N ALA A 115 19.04 -9.99 6.57
CA ALA A 115 19.17 -8.53 6.64
C ALA A 115 18.87 -7.92 8.03
N ALA A 116 18.39 -8.72 9.00
CA ALA A 116 18.03 -8.22 10.33
C ALA A 116 19.29 -8.02 11.21
N PRO A 117 19.53 -6.82 11.78
CA PRO A 117 20.78 -6.54 12.48
C PRO A 117 20.80 -7.06 13.93
N ARG A 118 21.03 -8.38 14.12
CA ARG A 118 21.71 -8.94 15.32
C ARG A 118 21.95 -10.45 15.32
N ALA A 119 23.05 -10.81 16.00
CA ALA A 119 23.33 -12.06 16.71
C ALA A 119 23.27 -13.39 15.91
N HIS A 120 24.43 -14.05 15.80
CA HIS A 120 24.56 -15.42 15.32
C HIS A 120 23.64 -16.39 16.09
N PRO A 121 22.83 -17.21 15.40
CA PRO A 121 22.40 -18.50 15.92
C PRO A 121 23.64 -19.37 16.19
N SER A 122 23.58 -20.23 17.21
CA SER A 122 24.65 -21.20 17.48
C SER A 122 24.68 -22.32 16.44
N GLU A 123 25.87 -22.84 16.17
CA GLU A 123 26.10 -23.91 15.18
C GLU A 123 25.30 -25.18 15.51
N ARG A 124 24.60 -25.71 14.49
CA ARG A 124 24.26 -27.12 14.33
C ARG A 124 23.67 -27.37 12.93
N ASP A 125 24.41 -28.11 12.11
CA ASP A 125 23.83 -28.94 11.03
C ASP A 125 23.13 -30.16 11.66
N VAL A 126 22.27 -30.95 10.99
CA VAL A 126 21.76 -30.97 9.60
C VAL A 126 20.23 -31.17 9.67
N ASP A 127 19.43 -31.10 8.60
CA ASP A 127 19.06 -32.24 7.70
C ASP A 127 17.79 -31.75 6.92
N VAL A 128 17.42 -32.04 5.67
CA VAL A 128 17.61 -33.14 4.68
C VAL A 128 16.79 -34.43 4.95
N VAL A 129 15.98 -34.41 6.03
CA VAL A 129 15.24 -35.52 6.70
C VAL A 129 14.25 -36.38 5.90
N GLY A 130 14.07 -36.17 4.59
CA GLY A 130 13.05 -36.89 3.80
C GLY A 130 11.58 -36.60 4.17
N HIS A 131 11.33 -35.68 5.11
CA HIS A 131 9.99 -35.20 5.45
C HIS A 131 9.26 -34.59 4.24
N ALA A 132 7.94 -34.74 4.20
CA ALA A 132 7.12 -34.19 3.13
C ALA A 132 7.24 -32.65 3.05
N MET A 133 7.44 -32.14 1.84
CA MET A 133 7.54 -30.71 1.54
C MET A 133 6.22 -30.15 0.98
N PRO A 134 5.93 -28.85 1.16
CA PRO A 134 4.84 -28.17 0.45
C PRO A 134 5.01 -28.25 -1.06
N SER A 135 3.91 -28.31 -1.80
CA SER A 135 3.93 -28.25 -3.27
C SER A 135 4.37 -26.85 -3.72
N LEU A 136 5.28 -26.77 -4.69
CA LEU A 136 5.64 -25.52 -5.37
C LEU A 136 5.34 -25.66 -6.87
N ILE A 137 4.40 -24.87 -7.36
CA ILE A 137 3.78 -25.03 -8.69
C ILE A 137 3.96 -23.74 -9.48
N TYR A 138 4.91 -23.73 -10.42
CA TYR A 138 5.10 -22.62 -11.36
C TYR A 138 4.08 -22.72 -12.51
N VAL A 139 3.41 -21.61 -12.79
CA VAL A 139 2.41 -21.48 -13.86
C VAL A 139 2.77 -20.25 -14.71
N SER A 140 2.91 -20.42 -16.01
CA SER A 140 2.78 -19.30 -16.95
C SER A 140 1.63 -19.59 -17.91
N ARG A 141 0.89 -18.54 -18.27
CA ARG A 141 -0.36 -18.64 -19.03
C ARG A 141 -0.17 -18.17 -20.46
N GLU A 142 -0.91 -18.79 -21.37
CA GLU A 142 -0.96 -18.35 -22.77
C GLU A 142 -1.45 -16.89 -22.87
N LYS A 143 -0.78 -16.10 -23.69
CA LYS A 143 -1.18 -14.73 -24.07
C LYS A 143 -1.03 -14.59 -25.58
N ARG A 144 -2.01 -13.94 -26.21
CA ARG A 144 -2.00 -13.64 -27.67
C ARG A 144 -2.01 -12.12 -27.87
N PRO A 145 -1.27 -11.56 -28.85
CA PRO A 145 -1.13 -10.10 -29.00
C PRO A 145 -2.45 -9.33 -29.09
N CYS A 146 -3.48 -9.93 -29.68
CA CYS A 146 -4.79 -9.30 -29.90
C CYS A 146 -5.83 -9.63 -28.81
N VAL A 147 -5.45 -10.33 -27.72
CA VAL A 147 -6.38 -10.76 -26.65
C VAL A 147 -6.01 -10.08 -25.34
N HIS A 148 -6.90 -9.23 -24.85
CA HIS A 148 -6.70 -8.55 -23.57
C HIS A 148 -6.66 -9.57 -22.41
N HIS A 149 -5.56 -9.60 -21.66
CA HIS A 149 -5.28 -10.63 -20.66
C HIS A 149 -5.57 -10.21 -19.21
N HIS A 150 -6.09 -9.00 -18.97
CA HIS A 150 -6.53 -8.52 -17.64
C HIS A 150 -5.48 -8.57 -16.51
N PHE A 151 -4.18 -8.56 -16.86
CA PHE A 151 -3.05 -8.48 -15.91
C PHE A 151 -3.20 -9.41 -14.69
N LYS A 152 -2.89 -8.93 -13.47
CA LYS A 152 -2.99 -9.67 -12.20
C LYS A 152 -4.36 -10.32 -11.96
N ALA A 153 -5.46 -9.68 -12.33
CA ALA A 153 -6.80 -10.26 -12.19
C ALA A 153 -6.98 -11.48 -13.11
N GLY A 154 -6.51 -11.40 -14.35
CA GLY A 154 -6.49 -12.54 -15.27
C GLY A 154 -5.54 -13.66 -14.84
N ALA A 155 -4.43 -13.33 -14.16
CA ALA A 155 -3.49 -14.30 -13.60
C ALA A 155 -4.11 -15.07 -12.40
N LEU A 156 -4.66 -14.34 -11.43
CA LEU A 156 -5.39 -14.94 -10.29
C LEU A 156 -6.58 -15.79 -10.77
N ASN A 157 -7.33 -15.34 -11.78
CA ASN A 157 -8.41 -16.12 -12.38
C ASN A 157 -7.93 -17.34 -13.19
N ALA A 158 -6.67 -17.38 -13.63
CA ALA A 158 -6.07 -18.59 -14.17
C ALA A 158 -5.68 -19.56 -13.03
N LEU A 159 -5.06 -19.06 -11.96
CA LEU A 159 -4.69 -19.86 -10.80
C LEU A 159 -5.91 -20.49 -10.09
N THR A 160 -7.04 -19.78 -9.94
CA THR A 160 -8.27 -20.37 -9.35
C THR A 160 -8.77 -21.59 -10.12
N ARG A 161 -8.64 -21.60 -11.45
CA ARG A 161 -9.00 -22.73 -12.31
C ARG A 161 -7.97 -23.85 -12.25
N VAL A 162 -6.69 -23.53 -12.44
CA VAL A 162 -5.59 -24.53 -12.39
C VAL A 162 -5.57 -25.25 -11.05
N SER A 163 -5.65 -24.51 -9.95
CA SER A 163 -5.62 -25.11 -8.62
C SER A 163 -6.90 -25.88 -8.28
N ALA A 164 -8.07 -25.51 -8.83
CA ALA A 164 -9.29 -26.31 -8.68
C ALA A 164 -9.17 -27.70 -9.31
N THR A 165 -8.36 -27.86 -10.37
CA THR A 165 -8.04 -29.17 -10.98
C THR A 165 -6.92 -29.90 -10.24
N MET A 166 -5.89 -29.20 -9.77
CA MET A 166 -4.68 -29.83 -9.20
C MET A 166 -4.77 -30.17 -7.70
N THR A 167 -5.35 -29.30 -6.86
CA THR A 167 -5.31 -29.43 -5.39
C THR A 167 -6.64 -29.13 -4.69
N ASN A 168 -7.52 -28.39 -5.37
CA ASN A 168 -8.88 -28.00 -4.98
C ASN A 168 -9.03 -27.50 -3.53
N ALA A 169 -8.04 -26.75 -3.03
CA ALA A 169 -8.04 -26.31 -1.63
C ALA A 169 -9.25 -25.41 -1.30
N PRO A 170 -9.99 -25.64 -0.21
CA PRO A 170 -11.15 -24.80 0.12
C PRO A 170 -10.77 -23.40 0.61
N ILE A 171 -9.49 -23.17 0.97
CA ILE A 171 -8.93 -21.85 1.30
C ILE A 171 -7.86 -21.47 0.26
N ILE A 172 -7.86 -20.20 -0.15
CA ILE A 172 -6.86 -19.60 -1.04
C ILE A 172 -6.29 -18.36 -0.35
N LEU A 173 -4.97 -18.23 -0.24
CA LEU A 173 -4.28 -17.00 0.19
C LEU A 173 -3.72 -16.27 -1.04
N THR A 174 -4.02 -14.98 -1.22
CA THR A 174 -3.38 -14.15 -2.26
C THR A 174 -2.22 -13.34 -1.68
N LEU A 175 -1.04 -13.43 -2.29
CA LEU A 175 0.15 -12.63 -1.96
C LEU A 175 0.73 -11.94 -3.20
N ASP A 176 1.31 -10.77 -3.00
CA ASP A 176 2.10 -10.05 -3.99
C ASP A 176 3.58 -10.43 -3.87
N CYS A 177 4.31 -10.33 -4.98
CA CYS A 177 5.69 -10.87 -5.08
C CYS A 177 6.69 -10.27 -4.08
N ASP A 178 6.41 -9.10 -3.53
CA ASP A 178 7.19 -8.34 -2.54
C ASP A 178 6.67 -8.49 -1.09
N MET A 179 5.60 -9.27 -0.88
CA MET A 179 4.91 -9.40 0.41
C MET A 179 5.14 -10.78 1.04
N ASN A 180 6.18 -10.87 1.86
CA ASN A 180 6.48 -12.04 2.70
C ASN A 180 5.66 -12.05 4.01
N CYS A 181 5.62 -13.22 4.69
CA CYS A 181 4.92 -13.35 5.96
C CYS A 181 5.87 -13.31 7.18
N ASN A 182 5.50 -12.47 8.17
CA ASN A 182 6.23 -12.20 9.42
C ASN A 182 5.67 -12.95 10.66
N ASP A 183 4.70 -13.83 10.46
CA ASP A 183 4.15 -14.75 11.46
C ASP A 183 3.79 -16.08 10.78
N PRO A 184 4.56 -17.16 11.01
CA PRO A 184 4.32 -18.44 10.35
C PRO A 184 3.00 -19.11 10.79
N GLN A 185 2.36 -18.62 11.86
CA GLN A 185 1.04 -19.05 12.31
C GLN A 185 -0.11 -18.31 11.61
N ALA A 186 0.14 -17.38 10.68
CA ALA A 186 -0.92 -16.62 9.99
C ALA A 186 -2.04 -17.51 9.38
N PRO A 187 -1.75 -18.67 8.75
CA PRO A 187 -2.81 -19.61 8.32
C PRO A 187 -3.65 -20.15 9.48
N GLN A 188 -3.04 -20.41 10.64
CA GLN A 188 -3.74 -20.87 11.85
C GLN A 188 -4.63 -19.76 12.42
N ARG A 189 -4.17 -18.50 12.42
CA ARG A 189 -4.99 -17.33 12.80
C ARG A 189 -6.18 -17.14 11.86
N ALA A 190 -6.00 -17.35 10.55
CA ALA A 190 -7.11 -17.37 9.60
C ALA A 190 -8.09 -18.53 9.87
N LEU A 191 -7.61 -19.72 10.24
CA LEU A 191 -8.46 -20.83 10.68
C LEU A 191 -9.29 -20.48 11.93
N CYS A 192 -8.75 -19.73 12.90
CA CYS A 192 -9.52 -19.30 14.07
C CYS A 192 -10.81 -18.55 13.67
N HIS A 193 -10.78 -17.75 12.60
CA HIS A 193 -11.97 -17.07 12.07
C HIS A 193 -12.87 -17.98 11.21
N PHE A 194 -12.28 -18.87 10.39
CA PHE A 194 -13.07 -19.72 9.50
C PHE A 194 -13.75 -20.91 10.19
N LEU A 195 -13.25 -21.30 11.37
CA LEU A 195 -13.73 -22.42 12.19
C LEU A 195 -14.39 -21.96 13.50
N ASP A 196 -14.66 -20.66 13.67
CA ASP A 196 -15.43 -20.17 14.82
C ASP A 196 -16.92 -20.49 14.63
N PRO A 197 -17.61 -21.14 15.60
CA PRO A 197 -19.04 -21.44 15.47
C PRO A 197 -19.90 -20.18 15.31
N ASP A 198 -19.49 -19.08 15.94
CA ASP A 198 -20.16 -17.78 15.93
C ASP A 198 -19.75 -16.89 14.73
N ALA A 199 -18.89 -17.39 13.82
CA ALA A 199 -18.51 -16.65 12.62
C ALA A 199 -19.68 -16.53 11.64
N PRO A 200 -19.84 -15.39 10.94
CA PRO A 200 -20.90 -15.24 9.94
C PRO A 200 -20.87 -16.38 8.90
N PRO A 201 -22.02 -17.01 8.57
CA PRO A 201 -22.04 -18.15 7.64
C PRO A 201 -21.59 -17.74 6.22
N ASN A 202 -21.77 -16.47 5.89
CA ASN A 202 -21.33 -15.80 4.66
C ASN A 202 -19.91 -15.20 4.74
N LEU A 203 -19.13 -15.39 5.81
CA LEU A 203 -17.75 -14.92 5.91
C LEU A 203 -16.94 -15.41 4.69
N ALA A 204 -16.55 -14.46 3.83
CA ALA A 204 -15.95 -14.73 2.53
C ALA A 204 -14.42 -14.84 2.61
N TYR A 205 -13.80 -13.91 3.33
CA TYR A 205 -12.35 -13.80 3.47
C TYR A 205 -11.92 -13.24 4.84
N VAL A 206 -10.62 -13.32 5.11
CA VAL A 206 -9.93 -12.70 6.25
C VAL A 206 -8.73 -11.92 5.70
N GLN A 207 -8.83 -10.59 5.72
CA GLN A 207 -7.77 -9.67 5.29
C GLN A 207 -6.83 -9.41 6.48
N PHE A 208 -5.52 -9.61 6.29
CA PHE A 208 -4.50 -9.22 7.27
C PHE A 208 -4.01 -7.79 6.99
N PRO A 209 -3.57 -7.03 8.01
CA PRO A 209 -3.00 -5.70 7.82
C PRO A 209 -1.67 -5.77 7.08
N GLN A 210 -1.41 -4.77 6.22
CA GLN A 210 -0.14 -4.65 5.50
C GLN A 210 0.87 -3.81 6.30
N HIS A 211 2.14 -4.23 6.27
CA HIS A 211 3.24 -3.56 6.95
C HIS A 211 4.48 -3.56 6.04
N PHE A 212 5.01 -2.37 5.77
CA PHE A 212 6.18 -2.19 4.92
C PHE A 212 7.47 -2.12 5.75
N ARG A 213 8.60 -2.46 5.12
CA ARG A 213 9.96 -2.37 5.69
C ARG A 213 10.75 -1.30 4.93
N GLY A 214 11.89 -0.86 5.46
CA GLY A 214 12.68 0.21 4.85
C GLY A 214 11.97 1.57 4.85
N MET A 215 11.14 1.85 5.86
CA MET A 215 10.61 3.19 6.09
C MET A 215 11.65 4.03 6.85
N ASP A 216 11.80 5.31 6.47
CA ASP A 216 12.55 6.25 7.30
C ASP A 216 11.83 6.46 8.64
N GLU A 217 12.56 6.84 9.70
CA GLU A 217 12.02 7.04 11.06
C GLU A 217 10.79 7.96 11.08
N ASN A 218 10.74 8.94 10.17
CA ASN A 218 9.76 10.00 10.13
C ASN A 218 8.69 9.78 9.05
N ASP A 219 8.80 8.70 8.26
CA ASP A 219 7.89 8.30 7.19
C ASP A 219 7.45 9.49 6.32
N ILE A 220 8.42 10.13 5.67
CA ILE A 220 8.23 11.41 4.98
C ILE A 220 7.20 11.34 3.84
N TYR A 221 7.06 10.17 3.24
CA TYR A 221 6.11 9.89 2.16
C TYR A 221 4.78 9.27 2.63
N GLY A 222 4.61 8.99 3.93
CA GLY A 222 3.40 8.35 4.47
C GLY A 222 3.18 6.93 3.94
N CYS A 223 4.28 6.21 3.70
CA CYS A 223 4.35 4.86 3.16
C CYS A 223 3.72 3.80 4.08
N GLU A 224 3.63 4.02 5.40
CA GLU A 224 2.88 3.09 6.26
C GLU A 224 1.39 3.00 5.86
N TRP A 225 0.86 4.05 5.19
CA TRP A 225 -0.53 4.16 4.74
C TRP A 225 -1.54 3.76 5.83
N LYS A 226 -1.23 4.22 7.05
CA LYS A 226 -1.77 3.74 8.33
C LYS A 226 -3.29 3.82 8.44
N GLY A 227 -3.91 4.79 7.76
CA GLY A 227 -5.35 4.96 7.65
C GLY A 227 -6.03 3.69 7.09
N PRO A 228 -5.92 3.42 5.78
CA PRO A 228 -6.50 2.23 5.16
C PRO A 228 -5.98 0.89 5.70
N PHE A 229 -4.68 0.72 5.98
CA PHE A 229 -4.16 -0.61 6.34
C PHE A 229 -4.23 -0.98 7.83
N GLN A 230 -4.43 -0.02 8.75
CA GLN A 230 -4.42 -0.30 10.20
C GLN A 230 -5.56 0.37 10.99
N ILE A 231 -6.00 1.57 10.62
CA ILE A 231 -6.97 2.35 11.41
C ILE A 231 -8.41 2.06 10.97
N ASN A 232 -8.70 2.14 9.68
CA ASN A 232 -10.04 1.96 9.10
C ASN A 232 -10.55 0.51 9.20
N PRO A 233 -9.74 -0.55 9.00
CA PRO A 233 -10.21 -1.95 9.04
C PRO A 233 -10.86 -2.33 10.38
N ILE A 234 -10.33 -1.79 11.48
CA ILE A 234 -10.86 -1.95 12.84
C ILE A 234 -12.29 -1.38 12.96
N GLY A 235 -12.63 -0.35 12.18
CA GLY A 235 -13.98 0.18 12.07
C GLY A 235 -14.87 -0.61 11.12
N MET A 236 -14.33 -0.96 9.94
CA MET A 236 -15.03 -1.70 8.90
C MET A 236 -15.49 -3.09 9.38
N ASP A 237 -14.67 -3.78 10.20
CA ASP A 237 -15.02 -5.05 10.86
C ASP A 237 -16.23 -4.94 11.84
N GLY A 238 -16.45 -3.76 12.43
CA GLY A 238 -17.67 -3.49 13.21
C GLY A 238 -18.91 -3.22 12.37
N LEU A 239 -18.77 -3.08 11.05
CA LEU A 239 -19.87 -2.88 10.10
C LEU A 239 -20.14 -4.16 9.29
N ARG A 240 -19.20 -4.57 8.42
CA ARG A 240 -19.32 -5.75 7.53
C ARG A 240 -18.00 -6.48 7.22
N GLY A 241 -16.87 -6.04 7.75
CA GLY A 241 -15.53 -6.50 7.37
C GLY A 241 -14.77 -5.43 6.56
N PRO A 242 -13.42 -5.47 6.53
CA PRO A 242 -12.59 -4.58 5.73
C PRO A 242 -12.63 -4.93 4.23
N ASP A 243 -12.22 -3.99 3.39
CA ASP A 243 -12.04 -4.21 1.94
C ASP A 243 -10.90 -5.21 1.64
N PHE A 244 -10.85 -5.70 0.39
CA PHE A 244 -9.76 -6.54 -0.09
C PHE A 244 -8.63 -5.68 -0.67
N GLU A 245 -7.48 -5.67 0.01
CA GLU A 245 -6.35 -4.77 -0.28
C GLU A 245 -5.30 -5.42 -1.21
N GLY A 246 -5.73 -6.37 -2.06
CA GLY A 246 -4.92 -6.97 -3.13
C GLY A 246 -3.92 -8.08 -2.72
N THR A 247 -3.52 -8.14 -1.45
CA THR A 247 -2.53 -9.07 -0.88
C THR A 247 -2.86 -9.38 0.59
N GLY A 248 -2.25 -10.42 1.17
CA GLY A 248 -2.41 -10.78 2.59
C GLY A 248 -3.82 -11.25 2.97
N CYS A 249 -4.59 -11.76 2.01
CA CYS A 249 -6.00 -12.08 2.19
C CYS A 249 -6.28 -13.58 1.97
N PHE A 250 -6.85 -14.23 2.98
CA PHE A 250 -7.32 -15.61 2.89
C PHE A 250 -8.78 -15.63 2.47
N PHE A 251 -9.13 -16.26 1.35
CA PHE A 251 -10.49 -16.44 0.86
C PHE A 251 -10.97 -17.88 1.08
N ARG A 252 -12.26 -18.08 1.40
CA ARG A 252 -12.94 -19.37 1.16
C ARG A 252 -13.20 -19.48 -0.36
N ARG A 253 -12.68 -20.49 -1.06
CA ARG A 253 -12.83 -20.65 -2.53
C ARG A 253 -14.27 -20.45 -3.01
N ARG A 254 -15.24 -21.00 -2.27
CA ARG A 254 -16.68 -20.90 -2.56
C ARG A 254 -17.23 -19.46 -2.69
N ALA A 255 -16.52 -18.46 -2.15
CA ALA A 255 -16.90 -17.05 -2.26
C ALA A 255 -16.47 -16.42 -3.61
N LEU A 256 -15.39 -16.91 -4.22
CA LEU A 256 -14.90 -16.43 -5.53
C LEU A 256 -15.73 -16.92 -6.72
N HIS A 257 -16.70 -17.80 -6.48
CA HIS A 257 -17.60 -18.38 -7.48
C HIS A 257 -19.08 -18.03 -7.23
N ARG A 258 -19.35 -16.92 -6.54
CA ARG A 258 -20.71 -16.40 -6.28
C ARG A 258 -20.81 -14.95 -6.72
N GLU A 259 -22.00 -14.55 -7.17
CA GLU A 259 -22.29 -13.17 -7.55
C GLU A 259 -22.35 -12.26 -6.31
N PRO A 260 -21.82 -11.02 -6.38
CA PRO A 260 -21.82 -10.08 -5.26
C PRO A 260 -23.14 -9.30 -5.13
N LEU A 261 -23.59 -9.07 -3.90
CA LEU A 261 -24.69 -8.14 -3.60
C LEU A 261 -24.15 -6.72 -3.41
N LEU A 262 -24.43 -5.83 -4.37
CA LEU A 262 -24.05 -4.41 -4.33
C LEU A 262 -25.05 -3.57 -3.51
N LEU A 263 -24.57 -2.47 -2.94
CA LEU A 263 -25.40 -1.48 -2.23
C LEU A 263 -24.84 -0.06 -2.47
N ASN A 264 -25.71 0.90 -2.79
CA ASN A 264 -25.35 2.28 -3.10
C ASN A 264 -25.76 3.26 -1.97
N SER A 265 -25.06 4.38 -1.85
CA SER A 265 -25.53 5.57 -1.11
C SER A 265 -24.99 6.88 -1.72
N LYS A 266 -25.69 7.99 -1.49
CA LYS A 266 -25.33 9.37 -1.90
C LYS A 266 -25.69 10.33 -0.77
N VAL A 267 -24.88 11.35 -0.50
CA VAL A 267 -25.22 12.50 0.37
C VAL A 267 -24.46 13.76 -0.08
N SER A 268 -25.11 14.93 -0.04
CA SER A 268 -24.52 16.26 -0.30
C SER A 268 -25.38 17.35 0.35
N ASP A 269 -24.78 18.29 1.09
CA ASP A 269 -25.04 19.75 1.06
C ASP A 269 -24.20 20.56 2.10
N PRO A 270 -24.17 21.92 2.07
CA PRO A 270 -23.03 22.69 2.59
C PRO A 270 -23.32 23.67 3.74
N TRP A 271 -22.29 23.95 4.57
CA TRP A 271 -22.29 25.05 5.55
C TRP A 271 -20.86 25.58 5.77
N VAL A 272 -20.60 26.86 5.49
CA VAL A 272 -19.22 27.39 5.38
C VAL A 272 -18.53 27.65 6.73
N TYR A 273 -19.20 28.30 7.69
CA TYR A 273 -18.61 28.50 9.04
C TYR A 273 -18.44 27.18 9.79
N LEU A 274 -19.32 26.21 9.53
CA LEU A 274 -19.17 24.83 9.99
C LEU A 274 -17.87 24.22 9.46
N TYR A 275 -17.37 24.57 8.27
CA TYR A 275 -16.09 24.04 7.78
C TYR A 275 -14.87 24.52 8.57
N ALA A 276 -14.86 25.72 9.14
CA ALA A 276 -13.72 26.16 9.97
C ALA A 276 -13.64 25.34 11.28
N PHE A 277 -14.79 25.12 11.92
CA PHE A 277 -14.89 24.28 13.11
C PHE A 277 -14.67 22.79 12.79
N LEU A 278 -15.25 22.27 11.72
CA LEU A 278 -15.03 20.89 11.27
C LEU A 278 -13.59 20.64 10.82
N PHE A 279 -12.92 21.60 10.17
CA PHE A 279 -11.52 21.44 9.76
C PHE A 279 -10.62 21.31 10.98
N THR A 280 -10.71 22.25 11.93
CA THR A 280 -9.90 22.22 13.16
C THR A 280 -10.20 20.99 14.02
N SER A 281 -11.47 20.67 14.28
CA SER A 281 -11.85 19.47 15.03
C SER A 281 -11.50 18.16 14.31
N ALA A 282 -11.62 18.09 12.98
CA ALA A 282 -11.21 16.93 12.18
C ALA A 282 -9.71 16.66 12.28
N TYR A 283 -8.87 17.69 12.16
CA TYR A 283 -7.41 17.53 12.26
C TYR A 283 -6.98 17.14 13.68
N ILE A 284 -7.61 17.70 14.72
CA ILE A 284 -7.37 17.30 16.11
C ILE A 284 -7.81 15.84 16.35
N GLN A 285 -8.96 15.43 15.83
CA GLN A 285 -9.48 14.07 15.93
C GLN A 285 -8.56 13.08 15.20
N ASP A 286 -8.17 13.37 13.96
CA ASP A 286 -7.30 12.53 13.13
C ASP A 286 -5.91 12.36 13.77
N LEU A 287 -5.32 13.45 14.29
CA LEU A 287 -4.09 13.38 15.08
C LEU A 287 -4.25 12.44 16.28
N PHE A 288 -5.31 12.59 17.06
CA PHE A 288 -5.54 11.77 18.25
C PHE A 288 -5.77 10.28 17.91
N ILE A 289 -6.42 9.99 16.77
CA ILE A 289 -6.58 8.62 16.25
C ILE A 289 -5.24 8.05 15.77
N PHE A 290 -4.43 8.85 15.07
CA PHE A 290 -3.11 8.45 14.55
C PHE A 290 -2.11 8.16 15.69
N LEU A 291 -2.07 9.00 16.73
CA LEU A 291 -1.28 8.76 17.94
C LEU A 291 -1.74 7.47 18.66
N ARG A 292 -3.06 7.26 18.80
CA ARG A 292 -3.66 6.03 19.36
C ARG A 292 -3.42 4.75 18.52
N ALA A 293 -2.80 4.87 17.34
CA ALA A 293 -2.38 3.76 16.50
C ALA A 293 -0.85 3.52 16.53
N ASN A 294 -0.14 4.06 17.52
CA ASN A 294 1.34 4.09 17.60
C ASN A 294 1.95 4.89 16.44
N GLY A 295 1.35 6.03 16.09
CA GLY A 295 1.97 7.07 15.26
C GLY A 295 2.63 8.16 16.11
N THR A 296 3.44 9.02 15.49
CA THR A 296 3.99 10.24 16.12
C THR A 296 3.42 11.49 15.45
N ILE A 297 3.54 12.66 16.09
CA ILE A 297 3.07 13.95 15.53
C ILE A 297 3.77 14.26 14.20
N ARG A 298 5.08 13.96 14.08
CA ARG A 298 5.85 14.18 12.84
C ARG A 298 5.41 13.24 11.71
N ARG A 299 5.16 11.96 12.01
CA ARG A 299 4.62 10.99 11.03
C ARG A 299 3.18 11.34 10.62
N TRP A 300 2.36 11.84 11.55
CA TRP A 300 1.03 12.37 11.24
C TRP A 300 1.09 13.59 10.30
N TRP A 301 1.96 14.56 10.60
CA TRP A 301 2.14 15.76 9.76
C TRP A 301 2.62 15.40 8.34
N ASN A 302 3.55 14.46 8.22
CA ASN A 302 3.99 13.94 6.93
C ASN A 302 2.85 13.24 6.16
N ASN A 303 1.98 12.49 6.84
CA ASN A 303 0.75 11.95 6.23
C ASN A 303 -0.21 13.06 5.75
N GLN A 304 -0.38 14.16 6.49
CA GLN A 304 -1.18 15.31 6.04
C GLN A 304 -0.59 15.99 4.81
N ARG A 305 0.73 16.23 4.80
CA ARG A 305 1.45 16.74 3.62
C ARG A 305 1.21 15.85 2.40
N MET A 306 1.34 14.53 2.57
CA MET A 306 1.16 13.58 1.48
C MET A 306 -0.29 13.40 1.04
N TRP A 307 -1.27 13.60 1.94
CA TRP A 307 -2.68 13.73 1.56
C TRP A 307 -2.91 14.97 0.67
N MET A 308 -2.38 16.14 1.04
CA MET A 308 -2.46 17.35 0.20
C MET A 308 -1.73 17.19 -1.15
N ILE A 309 -0.52 16.62 -1.16
CA ILE A 309 0.23 16.33 -2.39
C ILE A 309 -0.60 15.46 -3.34
N ARG A 310 -1.19 14.35 -2.85
CA ARG A 310 -2.10 13.50 -3.67
C ARG A 310 -3.31 14.29 -4.18
N GLY A 311 -3.90 15.12 -3.31
CA GLY A 311 -5.03 16.00 -3.63
C GLY A 311 -4.79 17.01 -4.76
N VAL A 312 -3.56 17.52 -4.91
CA VAL A 312 -3.21 18.50 -5.97
C VAL A 312 -2.43 17.88 -7.14
N THR A 313 -2.12 16.59 -7.11
CA THR A 313 -1.33 15.91 -8.15
C THR A 313 -2.08 14.74 -8.77
N CYS A 314 -2.04 13.54 -8.17
CA CYS A 314 -2.55 12.34 -8.79
C CYS A 314 -4.08 12.28 -8.88
N PHE A 315 -4.81 12.80 -7.90
CA PHE A 315 -6.29 12.79 -7.95
C PHE A 315 -6.89 13.66 -9.08
N PRO A 316 -6.48 14.93 -9.28
CA PRO A 316 -6.99 15.71 -10.41
C PRO A 316 -6.48 15.19 -11.75
N LEU A 317 -5.21 14.78 -11.86
CA LEU A 317 -4.66 14.28 -13.13
C LEU A 317 -5.27 12.92 -13.54
N ALA A 318 -5.58 12.04 -12.59
CA ALA A 318 -6.32 10.81 -12.87
C ALA A 318 -7.78 11.09 -13.28
N SER A 319 -8.46 12.05 -12.62
CA SER A 319 -9.81 12.47 -13.02
C SER A 319 -9.84 13.05 -14.43
N ILE A 320 -8.85 13.87 -14.80
CA ILE A 320 -8.69 14.44 -16.15
C ILE A 320 -8.40 13.33 -17.17
N GLN A 321 -7.50 12.38 -16.86
CA GLN A 321 -7.22 11.24 -17.74
C GLN A 321 -8.47 10.37 -17.95
N PHE A 322 -9.21 10.07 -16.89
CA PHE A 322 -10.46 9.32 -16.96
C PHE A 322 -11.50 10.04 -17.82
N PHE A 323 -11.68 11.35 -17.63
CA PHE A 323 -12.58 12.15 -18.47
C PHE A 323 -12.20 12.05 -19.96
N PHE A 324 -10.93 12.29 -20.31
CA PHE A 324 -10.47 12.18 -21.69
C PHE A 324 -10.63 10.77 -22.29
N GLN A 325 -10.38 9.72 -21.51
CA GLN A 325 -10.61 8.33 -21.94
C GLN A 325 -12.08 8.05 -22.24
N ASN A 326 -13.02 8.56 -21.42
CA ASN A 326 -14.46 8.44 -21.71
C ASN A 326 -14.88 9.27 -22.93
N CYS A 327 -14.18 10.37 -23.24
CA CYS A 327 -14.33 11.13 -24.48
C CYS A 327 -13.62 10.50 -25.70
N GLY A 328 -13.05 9.28 -25.57
CA GLY A 328 -12.32 8.60 -26.64
C GLY A 328 -10.92 9.17 -26.95
N ILE A 329 -10.47 10.17 -26.20
CA ILE A 329 -9.16 10.80 -26.38
C ILE A 329 -8.11 9.93 -25.69
N SER A 330 -7.23 9.34 -26.49
CA SER A 330 -6.13 8.48 -26.02
C SER A 330 -5.04 9.31 -25.33
N GLY A 331 -5.23 9.58 -24.03
CA GLY A 331 -4.24 10.25 -23.19
C GLY A 331 -2.97 9.43 -22.97
N SER A 332 -1.86 10.11 -22.67
CA SER A 332 -0.54 9.50 -22.44
C SER A 332 -0.59 8.38 -21.40
N THR A 333 -0.02 7.21 -21.72
CA THR A 333 0.08 6.09 -20.79
C THR A 333 1.09 6.41 -19.69
N PHE A 334 0.66 6.37 -18.42
CA PHE A 334 1.59 6.49 -17.29
C PHE A 334 2.50 5.27 -17.25
N ASN A 335 3.77 5.46 -17.61
CA ASN A 335 4.75 4.38 -17.59
C ASN A 335 5.19 4.09 -16.15
N LEU A 336 4.85 2.89 -15.65
CA LEU A 336 5.15 2.47 -14.29
C LEU A 336 6.67 2.46 -14.03
N THR A 337 7.09 3.21 -13.01
CA THR A 337 8.45 3.12 -12.45
C THR A 337 8.74 1.70 -11.98
N GLY A 338 9.88 1.13 -12.38
CA GLY A 338 10.32 -0.18 -11.88
C GLY A 338 10.66 -0.11 -10.38
N LYS A 339 10.33 -1.17 -9.63
CA LYS A 339 10.60 -1.25 -8.18
C LYS A 339 12.11 -1.33 -7.87
N ALA A 340 12.89 -1.88 -8.80
CA ALA A 340 14.34 -2.05 -8.69
C ALA A 340 15.14 -0.79 -9.10
N ARG A 341 15.15 0.23 -8.25
CA ARG A 341 16.11 1.35 -8.33
C ARG A 341 16.85 1.52 -7.01
N HIS A 342 18.04 0.93 -6.94
CA HIS A 342 19.06 1.33 -5.97
C HIS A 342 19.89 2.46 -6.58
N ASP A 343 19.64 3.68 -6.12
CA ASP A 343 20.54 4.82 -6.17
C ASP A 343 20.92 5.08 -4.71
N ASP A 344 22.18 4.84 -4.36
CA ASP A 344 22.64 4.93 -2.97
C ASP A 344 22.55 6.37 -2.44
N GLU A 345 22.74 7.39 -3.29
CA GLU A 345 22.51 8.77 -2.86
C GLU A 345 21.02 9.04 -2.62
N GLN A 346 20.12 8.47 -3.43
CA GLN A 346 18.67 8.58 -3.22
C GLN A 346 18.27 7.90 -1.90
N SER A 347 18.86 6.75 -1.59
CA SER A 347 18.68 6.04 -0.32
C SER A 347 19.17 6.89 0.86
N ASP A 348 20.37 7.47 0.76
CA ASP A 348 20.93 8.37 1.78
C ASP A 348 20.11 9.66 1.96
N ARG A 349 19.54 10.23 0.89
CA ARG A 349 18.63 11.38 0.98
C ARG A 349 17.36 10.98 1.75
N TYR A 350 16.76 9.86 1.40
CA TYR A 350 15.56 9.34 2.05
C TYR A 350 15.78 8.97 3.52
N ALA A 351 16.89 8.31 3.87
CA ALA A 351 17.26 7.97 5.25
C ALA A 351 17.44 9.21 6.15
N ARG A 352 17.83 10.36 5.57
CA ARG A 352 17.92 11.67 6.25
C ARG A 352 16.57 12.43 6.29
N GLY A 353 15.48 11.84 5.79
CA GLY A 353 14.17 12.49 5.74
C GLY A 353 14.04 13.56 4.66
N ILE A 354 14.86 13.52 3.61
CA ILE A 354 14.88 14.51 2.53
C ILE A 354 13.99 14.02 1.36
N PHE A 355 13.08 14.90 0.90
CA PHE A 355 12.21 14.61 -0.24
C PHE A 355 12.98 14.52 -1.56
N GLU A 356 12.62 13.54 -2.39
CA GLU A 356 13.19 13.30 -3.72
C GLU A 356 12.21 13.79 -4.80
N PHE A 357 12.62 14.78 -5.60
CA PHE A 357 11.84 15.27 -6.75
C PHE A 357 12.41 14.79 -8.09
N GLY A 358 13.56 14.10 -8.09
CA GLY A 358 14.13 13.43 -9.24
C GLY A 358 14.60 14.34 -10.38
N THR A 359 15.23 13.71 -11.36
CA THR A 359 15.76 14.38 -12.57
C THR A 359 14.76 14.46 -13.72
N VAL A 360 13.64 13.73 -13.66
CA VAL A 360 12.67 13.59 -14.75
C VAL A 360 11.50 14.57 -14.57
N SER A 361 11.32 15.46 -15.54
CA SER A 361 10.17 16.38 -15.61
C SER A 361 8.84 15.61 -15.62
N SER A 362 7.93 15.97 -14.73
CA SER A 362 6.69 15.23 -14.48
C SER A 362 5.51 16.18 -14.22
N PRO A 363 4.33 15.95 -14.83
CA PRO A 363 3.13 16.76 -14.58
C PRO A 363 2.72 16.82 -13.10
N PHE A 364 2.99 15.77 -12.32
CA PHE A 364 2.75 15.76 -10.87
C PHE A 364 3.56 16.84 -10.16
N PHE A 365 4.85 16.96 -10.48
CA PHE A 365 5.72 17.99 -9.90
C PHE A 365 5.40 19.38 -10.44
N VAL A 366 4.99 19.50 -11.71
CA VAL A 366 4.52 20.79 -12.28
C VAL A 366 3.30 21.30 -11.51
N SER A 367 2.29 20.47 -11.26
CA SER A 367 1.11 20.86 -10.48
C SER A 367 1.49 21.27 -9.06
N LEU A 368 2.26 20.42 -8.35
CA LEU A 368 2.67 20.68 -6.96
C LEU A 368 3.47 21.97 -6.80
N ALA A 369 4.46 22.22 -7.67
CA ALA A 369 5.27 23.43 -7.63
C ALA A 369 4.47 24.69 -8.00
N THR A 370 3.46 24.58 -8.87
CA THR A 370 2.56 25.70 -9.23
C THR A 370 1.70 26.08 -8.02
N VAL A 371 1.04 25.11 -7.38
CA VAL A 371 0.22 25.35 -6.18
C VAL A 371 1.06 25.92 -5.03
N ALA A 372 2.28 25.40 -4.83
CA ALA A 372 3.20 25.92 -3.83
C ALA A 372 3.54 27.40 -4.08
N MET A 373 3.97 27.77 -5.30
CA MET A 373 4.29 29.17 -5.62
C MET A 373 3.09 30.12 -5.45
N ILE A 374 1.88 29.70 -5.88
CA ILE A 374 0.67 30.50 -5.71
C ILE A 374 0.39 30.74 -4.21
N ASN A 375 0.46 29.70 -3.38
CA ASN A 375 0.22 29.85 -1.93
C ASN A 375 1.31 30.68 -1.24
N LEU A 376 2.57 30.57 -1.65
CA LEU A 376 3.66 31.39 -1.09
C LEU A 376 3.44 32.89 -1.36
N VAL A 377 3.11 33.25 -2.60
CA VAL A 377 2.83 34.64 -2.99
C VAL A 377 1.54 35.15 -2.33
N ALA A 378 0.46 34.36 -2.36
CA ALA A 378 -0.82 34.74 -1.75
C ALA A 378 -0.70 34.91 -0.22
N PHE A 379 0.05 34.05 0.47
CA PHE A 379 0.32 34.19 1.90
C PHE A 379 1.16 35.45 2.21
N TRP A 380 2.21 35.73 1.43
CA TRP A 380 3.03 36.91 1.63
C TRP A 380 2.25 38.21 1.41
N VAL A 381 1.47 38.30 0.32
CA VAL A 381 0.55 39.43 0.06
C VAL A 381 -0.50 39.53 1.17
N GLY A 382 -1.07 38.40 1.62
CA GLY A 382 -2.04 38.38 2.72
C GLY A 382 -1.48 38.91 4.05
N LEU A 383 -0.22 38.58 4.38
CA LEU A 383 0.48 39.12 5.54
C LEU A 383 0.76 40.62 5.40
N VAL A 384 1.22 41.08 4.22
CA VAL A 384 1.47 42.51 3.97
C VAL A 384 0.18 43.32 4.10
N ARG A 385 -0.92 42.87 3.51
CA ARG A 385 -2.24 43.54 3.64
C ARG A 385 -2.76 43.52 5.08
N ALA A 386 -2.58 42.42 5.81
CA ALA A 386 -2.93 42.32 7.23
C ALA A 386 -2.14 43.27 8.16
N VAL A 387 -1.01 43.82 7.70
CA VAL A 387 -0.22 44.83 8.43
C VAL A 387 -0.53 46.27 7.97
N LEU A 388 -0.96 46.46 6.71
CA LEU A 388 -1.17 47.78 6.11
C LEU A 388 -2.64 48.24 6.07
N GLU A 389 -3.61 47.33 6.19
CA GLU A 389 -5.04 47.62 6.06
C GLU A 389 -5.80 47.27 7.34
N GLU A 390 -6.34 48.28 8.03
CA GLU A 390 -7.14 48.08 9.25
C GLU A 390 -8.37 47.19 8.98
N GLY A 391 -8.64 46.24 9.88
CA GLY A 391 -9.73 45.27 9.75
C GLY A 391 -9.54 44.19 8.67
N TYR A 392 -8.51 44.27 7.82
CA TYR A 392 -8.27 43.24 6.79
C TYR A 392 -8.08 41.86 7.41
N PHE A 393 -7.27 41.76 8.47
CA PHE A 393 -6.97 40.49 9.14
C PHE A 393 -8.23 39.81 9.70
N ASP A 394 -9.15 40.56 10.30
CA ASP A 394 -10.41 40.01 10.84
C ASP A 394 -11.32 39.45 9.72
N SER A 395 -11.33 40.10 8.55
CA SER A 395 -12.10 39.66 7.38
C SER A 395 -11.50 38.46 6.63
N MET A 396 -10.17 38.31 6.68
CA MET A 396 -9.39 37.33 5.90
C MET A 396 -8.65 36.29 6.75
N PHE A 397 -8.92 36.24 8.06
CA PHE A 397 -8.22 35.39 9.04
C PHE A 397 -8.09 33.94 8.59
N VAL A 398 -9.20 33.31 8.20
CA VAL A 398 -9.26 31.90 7.82
C VAL A 398 -8.44 31.64 6.54
N GLN A 399 -8.49 32.57 5.59
CA GLN A 399 -7.78 32.53 4.32
C GLN A 399 -6.26 32.62 4.54
N VAL A 400 -5.81 33.56 5.38
CA VAL A 400 -4.38 33.71 5.74
C VAL A 400 -3.87 32.49 6.50
N VAL A 401 -4.64 31.97 7.46
CA VAL A 401 -4.27 30.76 8.23
C VAL A 401 -4.21 29.51 7.35
N LEU A 402 -5.20 29.29 6.47
CA LEU A 402 -5.19 28.15 5.53
C LEU A 402 -4.05 28.25 4.51
N CYS A 403 -3.78 29.43 3.96
CA CYS A 403 -2.68 29.64 3.02
C CYS A 403 -1.32 29.42 3.72
N GLY A 404 -1.15 29.92 4.94
CA GLY A 404 0.03 29.66 5.78
C GLY A 404 0.22 28.18 6.10
N PHE A 405 -0.86 27.45 6.41
CA PHE A 405 -0.83 26.00 6.63
C PHE A 405 -0.36 25.24 5.37
N VAL A 406 -0.83 25.63 4.18
CA VAL A 406 -0.36 25.08 2.91
C VAL A 406 1.12 25.41 2.67
N VAL A 407 1.56 26.64 2.96
CA VAL A 407 2.96 27.07 2.84
C VAL A 407 3.89 26.23 3.74
N VAL A 408 3.56 26.05 5.03
CA VAL A 408 4.37 25.22 5.94
C VAL A 408 4.42 23.76 5.49
N ASN A 409 3.33 23.24 4.91
CA ASN A 409 3.34 21.89 4.34
C ASN A 409 4.16 21.80 3.04
N CYS A 410 4.17 22.84 2.21
CA CYS A 410 4.96 22.90 0.98
C CYS A 410 6.46 23.18 1.21
N TRP A 411 6.94 23.31 2.46
CA TRP A 411 8.35 23.61 2.75
C TRP A 411 9.39 22.77 1.97
N PRO A 412 9.29 21.41 1.88
CA PRO A 412 10.25 20.61 1.11
C PRO A 412 10.25 20.93 -0.39
N VAL A 413 9.14 21.45 -0.91
CA VAL A 413 9.00 21.88 -2.31
C VAL A 413 9.78 23.17 -2.54
N TYR A 414 9.69 24.15 -1.65
CA TYR A 414 10.49 25.39 -1.75
C TYR A 414 11.99 25.13 -1.57
N GLU A 415 12.34 24.26 -0.63
CA GLU A 415 13.72 23.83 -0.39
C GLU A 415 14.33 23.18 -1.65
N ALA A 416 13.61 22.23 -2.27
CA ALA A 416 13.98 21.62 -3.54
C ALA A 416 13.90 22.59 -4.74
N MET A 417 13.14 23.69 -4.63
CA MET A 417 13.00 24.68 -5.69
C MET A 417 14.17 25.67 -5.71
N VAL A 418 14.57 26.19 -4.55
CA VAL A 418 15.47 27.35 -4.41
C VAL A 418 16.79 27.01 -3.73
N VAL A 419 16.77 26.21 -2.65
CA VAL A 419 17.92 26.02 -1.76
C VAL A 419 18.85 24.90 -2.25
N ARG A 420 18.26 23.76 -2.64
CA ARG A 420 19.01 22.54 -2.93
C ARG A 420 19.72 22.54 -4.29
N LYS A 421 20.94 22.00 -4.27
CA LYS A 421 21.84 21.89 -5.43
C LYS A 421 22.09 20.42 -5.85
N ASP A 422 21.78 19.47 -4.97
CA ASP A 422 21.91 18.02 -5.18
C ASP A 422 20.95 17.47 -6.26
N GLY A 423 21.11 16.18 -6.60
CA GLY A 423 20.35 15.51 -7.65
C GLY A 423 18.84 15.43 -7.42
N GLY A 424 18.36 15.49 -6.18
CA GLY A 424 16.93 15.34 -5.84
C GLY A 424 16.15 16.65 -5.72
N ARG A 425 16.76 17.78 -6.11
CA ARG A 425 16.10 19.09 -6.27
C ARG A 425 15.11 19.07 -7.44
N LEU A 426 14.20 20.05 -7.50
CA LEU A 426 13.24 20.16 -8.60
C LEU A 426 13.93 20.41 -9.96
N PRO A 427 13.53 19.69 -11.04
CA PRO A 427 14.05 19.91 -12.39
C PRO A 427 13.90 21.36 -12.87
N GLY A 428 14.90 21.86 -13.59
CA GLY A 428 14.91 23.25 -14.06
C GLY A 428 13.76 23.58 -15.03
N GLU A 429 13.30 22.60 -15.80
CA GLU A 429 12.12 22.71 -16.66
C GLU A 429 10.83 22.84 -15.84
N VAL A 430 10.59 21.94 -14.87
CA VAL A 430 9.43 21.98 -13.96
C VAL A 430 9.33 23.36 -13.31
N LYS A 431 10.44 23.91 -12.80
CA LYS A 431 10.45 25.25 -12.20
C LYS A 431 10.00 26.35 -13.17
N ARG A 432 10.44 26.33 -14.43
CA ARG A 432 10.03 27.31 -15.46
C ARG A 432 8.55 27.17 -15.81
N VAL A 433 8.08 25.94 -16.06
CA VAL A 433 6.69 25.68 -16.45
C VAL A 433 5.73 26.05 -15.31
N SER A 434 6.03 25.64 -14.07
CA SER A 434 5.20 26.00 -12.91
C SER A 434 5.18 27.50 -12.62
N PHE A 435 6.27 28.22 -12.87
CA PHE A 435 6.30 29.68 -12.72
C PHE A 435 5.40 30.37 -13.74
N PHE A 436 5.48 29.95 -15.01
CA PHE A 436 4.56 30.44 -16.06
C PHE A 436 3.09 30.13 -15.73
N MET A 437 2.79 28.90 -15.30
CA MET A 437 1.43 28.51 -14.92
C MET A 437 0.92 29.31 -13.71
N ALA A 438 1.78 29.62 -12.73
CA ALA A 438 1.41 30.48 -11.60
C ALA A 438 1.09 31.92 -12.05
N LEU A 439 1.90 32.51 -12.95
CA LEU A 439 1.61 33.82 -13.54
C LEU A 439 0.30 33.84 -14.32
N VAL A 440 0.02 32.80 -15.11
CA VAL A 440 -1.26 32.68 -15.85
C VAL A 440 -2.45 32.60 -14.88
N ILE A 441 -2.35 31.83 -13.80
CA ILE A 441 -3.41 31.74 -12.79
C ILE A 441 -3.61 33.08 -12.06
N PHE A 442 -2.53 33.80 -11.72
CA PHE A 442 -2.66 35.15 -11.14
C PHE A 442 -3.27 36.16 -12.12
N ALA A 443 -2.92 36.11 -13.40
CA ALA A 443 -3.52 36.98 -14.42
C ALA A 443 -5.02 36.71 -14.61
N ILE A 444 -5.42 35.43 -14.63
CA ILE A 444 -6.85 35.04 -14.68
C ILE A 444 -7.57 35.49 -13.41
N ALA A 445 -7.00 35.27 -12.22
CA ALA A 445 -7.59 35.70 -10.96
C ALA A 445 -7.76 37.23 -10.88
N TYR A 446 -6.76 38.00 -11.36
CA TYR A 446 -6.85 39.45 -11.46
C TYR A 446 -7.99 39.88 -12.39
N LEU A 447 -8.06 39.33 -13.61
CA LEU A 447 -9.12 39.62 -14.58
C LEU A 447 -10.50 39.33 -13.99
N VAL A 448 -10.70 38.15 -13.38
CA VAL A 448 -11.96 37.77 -12.73
C VAL A 448 -12.31 38.67 -11.53
N SER A 449 -11.32 39.23 -10.83
CA SER A 449 -11.55 40.22 -9.75
C SER A 449 -11.79 41.65 -10.24
N SER A 450 -11.67 41.89 -11.55
CA SER A 450 -11.86 43.20 -12.20
C SER A 450 -13.13 43.27 -13.07
N MET A 451 -13.96 42.23 -13.02
CA MET A 451 -15.27 42.09 -13.68
C MET A 451 -16.41 42.11 -12.65
#